data_AF-A0A212L4D0-F1
#
_entry.id   AF-A0A212L4D0-F1
#
_cell.length_a   1.000
_cell.length_b   1.000
_cell.length_c   1.000
_cell.angle_alpha   90.00
_cell.angle_beta   90.00
_cell.angle_gamma   90.00
#
_symmetry.space_group_name_H-M   'P 1'
#
loop_
_entity.id
_entity.type
_entity.pdbx_description
1 polymer ?
#
loop_
_entity_poly.entity_id
_entity_poly.type
_entity_poly.pdbx_seq_one_letter_code
_entity_poly.pdbx_strand_id
1 'polypeptide(L)' 'MRTKKPSAIMKYTETFEMLFDSVDIGLIIADVDGTLVYYNKAQSAIDRIDIDDALGRKMYEVYKFTKD' A
#
# COMPACT_ATOMS: atom_id res chain seq x y z
N MET A 1 -17.55 28.00 11.83
CA MET A 1 -16.70 27.13 10.97
C MET A 1 -17.60 26.38 10.00
N ARG A 2 -17.34 26.45 8.69
CA ARG A 2 -18.05 25.65 7.68
C ARG A 2 -17.26 24.35 7.49
N THR A 3 -17.84 23.21 7.86
CA THR A 3 -17.24 21.91 7.55
C THR A 3 -17.35 21.67 6.04
N LYS A 4 -16.21 21.55 5.35
CA LYS A 4 -16.20 21.08 3.96
C LYS A 4 -16.62 19.62 3.97
N LYS A 5 -17.70 19.27 3.29
CA LYS A 5 -18.04 17.86 3.05
C LYS A 5 -16.89 17.21 2.27
N PRO A 6 -16.40 16.02 2.66
CA PRO A 6 -15.40 15.31 1.89
C PRO A 6 -15.94 15.05 0.47
N SER A 7 -15.05 15.18 -0.53
CA SER A 7 -15.41 14.88 -1.91
C SER A 7 -15.72 13.39 -2.07
N ALA A 8 -16.50 13.03 -3.09
CA ALA A 8 -16.80 11.64 -3.37
C ALA A 8 -15.51 10.81 -3.57
N ILE A 9 -14.51 11.37 -4.25
CA ILE A 9 -13.19 10.76 -4.47
C ILE A 9 -12.51 10.44 -3.13
N MET A 10 -12.45 11.40 -2.20
CA MET A 10 -11.84 11.18 -0.88
C MET A 10 -12.53 10.05 -0.13
N LYS A 11 -13.87 10.04 -0.15
CA LYS A 11 -14.67 9.00 0.50
C LYS A 11 -14.39 7.60 -0.07
N TYR A 12 -14.22 7.48 -1.38
CA TYR A 12 -13.90 6.20 -2.01
C TYR A 12 -12.50 5.74 -1.62
N THR A 13 -11.50 6.62 -1.64
CA THR A 13 -10.12 6.30 -1.23
C THR A 13 -10.07 5.76 0.20
N GLU A 14 -10.66 6.45 1.16
CA GLU A 14 -10.72 6.01 2.57
C GLU A 14 -11.44 4.65 2.71
N THR A 15 -12.51 4.44 1.95
CA THR A 15 -13.25 3.16 1.98
C THR A 15 -12.40 2.01 1.44
N PHE A 16 -11.66 2.23 0.36
CA PHE A 16 -10.76 1.22 -0.19
C PHE A 16 -9.61 0.91 0.76
N GLU A 17 -8.99 1.93 1.35
CA GLU A 17 -7.94 1.74 2.36
C GLU A 17 -8.44 0.92 3.55
N MET A 18 -9.63 1.23 4.08
CA MET A 18 -10.25 0.45 5.16
C MET A 18 -10.53 -1.00 4.76
N LEU A 19 -11.03 -1.24 3.54
CA LEU A 19 -11.31 -2.59 3.05
C LEU A 19 -10.02 -3.40 2.91
N PHE A 20 -8.99 -2.81 2.32
CA PHE A 20 -7.70 -3.45 2.09
C PHE A 20 -6.92 -3.69 3.38
N ASP A 21 -7.08 -2.86 4.40
CA ASP A 21 -6.53 -3.09 5.74
C ASP A 21 -7.34 -4.11 6.55
N SER A 22 -8.60 -4.37 6.20
CA SER A 22 -9.46 -5.32 6.91
C SER A 22 -9.29 -6.78 6.49
N VAL A 23 -8.58 -7.03 5.38
CA VAL A 23 -8.32 -8.39 4.87
C VAL A 23 -6.95 -8.87 5.32
N ASP A 24 -6.87 -10.12 5.79
CA ASP A 24 -5.61 -10.79 6.16
C ASP A 24 -4.79 -11.26 4.95
N ILE A 25 -5.01 -10.64 3.78
CA ILE A 25 -4.31 -10.91 2.53
C ILE A 25 -3.33 -9.76 2.29
N GLY A 26 -2.07 -10.11 2.02
CA GLY A 26 -1.05 -9.14 1.63
C GLY A 26 -1.40 -8.47 0.30
N LEU A 27 -1.40 -7.14 0.29
CA LEU A 27 -1.68 -6.34 -0.89
C LEU A 27 -0.51 -5.39 -1.18
N ILE A 28 -0.01 -5.48 -2.40
CA ILE A 28 0.99 -4.60 -2.98
C ILE A 28 0.40 -3.99 -4.25
N ILE A 29 0.47 -2.67 -4.38
CA ILE A 29 0.21 -1.99 -5.65
C ILE A 29 1.48 -1.25 -6.02
N ALA A 30 1.94 -1.41 -7.25
CA ALA A 30 3.06 -0.67 -7.81
C ALA A 30 2.61 0.17 -9.00
N ASP A 31 3.28 1.30 -9.23
CA ASP A 31 3.13 2.06 -10.46
C ASP A 31 3.76 1.33 -11.67
N VAL A 32 3.63 1.92 -12.85
CA VAL A 32 4.15 1.34 -14.11
C VAL A 32 5.67 1.18 -14.14
N ASP A 33 6.39 1.95 -13.32
CA ASP A 33 7.84 1.86 -13.19
C ASP A 33 8.25 0.89 -12.05
N GLY A 34 7.28 0.21 -11.44
CA GLY A 34 7.51 -0.74 -10.35
C GLY A 34 7.77 -0.12 -8.99
N THR A 35 7.43 1.16 -8.77
CA THR A 35 7.49 1.81 -7.46
C THR A 35 6.29 1.40 -6.61
N LEU A 36 6.49 0.95 -5.37
CA LEU A 36 5.38 0.59 -4.49
C LEU A 36 4.59 1.84 -4.06
N VAL A 37 3.30 1.89 -4.41
CA VAL A 37 2.38 2.99 -4.09
C VAL A 37 1.31 2.60 -3.07
N TYR A 38 1.16 1.30 -2.80
CA TYR A 38 0.34 0.78 -1.71
C TYR A 38 0.95 -0.50 -1.14
N TYR A 39 0.90 -0.63 0.18
CA TYR A 39 1.49 -1.73 0.92
C TYR A 39 0.76 -1.87 2.26
N ASN A 40 -0.13 -2.87 2.38
CA ASN A 40 -1.00 -2.97 3.56
C ASN A 40 -0.31 -3.59 4.78
N LYS A 41 -0.99 -3.54 5.93
CA LYS A 41 -0.50 -4.13 7.20
C LYS A 41 -0.27 -5.64 7.10
N ALA A 42 -1.14 -6.36 6.39
CA ALA A 42 -1.00 -7.80 6.20
C ALA A 42 0.30 -8.13 5.44
N GLN A 43 0.63 -7.38 4.38
CA GLN A 43 1.87 -7.54 3.64
C GLN A 43 3.09 -7.23 4.49
N SER A 44 3.06 -6.13 5.26
CA SER A 44 4.12 -5.79 6.21
C SER A 44 4.39 -6.93 7.20
N ALA A 45 3.34 -7.57 7.72
CA ALA A 45 3.47 -8.72 8.61
C ALA A 45 4.04 -9.97 7.91
N ILE A 46 3.64 -10.23 6.66
CA ILE A 46 4.13 -11.36 5.85
C ILE A 46 5.63 -11.23 5.58
N ASP A 47 6.07 -10.05 5.11
CA ASP A 47 7.46 -9.83 4.71
C ASP A 47 8.36 -9.46 5.90
N ARG A 48 7.77 -9.07 7.02
CA ARG A 48 8.46 -8.50 8.19
C ARG A 48 9.27 -7.26 7.82
N ILE A 49 8.70 -6.43 6.96
CA ILE A 49 9.26 -5.16 6.49
C ILE A 49 8.30 -4.05 6.95
N ASP A 50 8.85 -2.98 7.52
CA ASP A 50 8.05 -1.81 7.89
C ASP A 50 7.45 -1.17 6.62
N ILE A 51 6.22 -0.68 6.73
CA ILE A 51 5.51 -0.06 5.60
C ILE A 51 6.32 1.12 5.05
N ASP A 52 6.94 1.93 5.92
CA ASP A 52 7.71 3.11 5.53
C ASP A 52 9.03 2.74 4.84
N ASP A 53 9.55 1.54 5.07
CA ASP A 53 10.74 1.01 4.39
C ASP A 53 10.40 0.47 2.99
N ALA A 54 9.13 0.12 2.74
CA ALA A 54 8.67 -0.43 1.46
C ALA A 54 8.06 0.62 0.52
N LEU A 55 7.22 1.53 1.03
CA LEU A 55 6.53 2.52 0.21
C LEU A 55 7.51 3.49 -0.48
N GLY A 56 7.23 3.79 -1.75
CA GLY A 56 8.07 4.66 -2.57
C GLY A 56 9.37 4.01 -3.07
N ARG A 57 9.66 2.75 -2.68
CA ARG A 57 10.78 1.98 -3.21
C ARG A 57 10.40 1.19 -4.44
N LYS A 58 11.39 0.86 -5.26
CA LYS A 58 11.20 -0.06 -6.36
C LYS A 58 11.03 -1.47 -5.82
N MET A 59 10.16 -2.26 -6.44
CA MET A 59 9.90 -3.64 -6.00
C MET A 59 11.18 -4.48 -5.91
N TYR A 60 12.17 -4.26 -6.78
CA TYR A 60 13.47 -4.94 -6.75
C TYR A 60 14.44 -4.43 -5.67
N GLU A 61 14.18 -3.28 -5.07
CA GLU A 61 14.94 -2.78 -3.91
C GLU A 61 14.42 -3.42 -2.61
N VAL A 62 13.10 -3.63 -2.54
CA VAL A 62 12.42 -4.31 -1.41
C VAL A 62 12.71 -5.80 -1.45
N TYR A 63 12.52 -6.45 -2.60
CA TYR A 63 12.77 -7.87 -2.79
C TYR A 63 14.03 -8.06 -3.61
N LYS A 64 15.05 -8.68 -3.00
CA LYS A 64 16.24 -9.12 -3.74
C LYS A 64 15.84 -10.30 -4.61
N PHE A 65 15.50 -10.03 -5.87
CA PHE A 65 15.29 -11.07 -6.86
C PHE A 65 16.65 -11.70 -7.19
N THR A 66 16.97 -12.82 -6.54
CA THR A 66 18.03 -13.70 -7.01
C THR A 66 17.45 -14.59 -8.11
N LYS A 67 18.18 -14.68 -9.21
CA LYS A 67 17.86 -15.62 -10.28
C LYS A 67 18.48 -16.95 -9.89
N ASP A 68 17.70 -17.80 -9.23
CA ASP A 68 18.02 -19.23 -9.15
C ASP A 68 17.79 -19.88 -10.53
#